data_AF-A0AAW6U6H4-F1
#
_entry.id   AF-A0AAW6U6H4-F1
#
_cell.length_a   1.000
_cell.length_b   1.000
_cell.length_c   1.000
_cell.angle_alpha   90.00
_cell.angle_beta   90.00
_cell.angle_gamma   90.00
#
_symmetry.space_group_name_H-M   'P 1'
#
loop_
_entity.id
_entity.type
_entity.pdbx_description
1 polymer ?
#
loop_
_entity_poly.entity_id
_entity_poly.type
_entity_poly.pdbx_seq_one_letter_code
_entity_poly.pdbx_strand_id
1 'polypeptide(L)'
;MRLTEKDKEFLERLHDLMDSHDLSVELRIGRPSHMVLKGTYGEKIHKTFRMTRQGVRWRFQRLFNEVYVSAFATILFIEKMFGTQLREHAVRIGKERYEARRQAAGETLQMAYTIARDK
;
A
#
# COMPACT_ATOMS: atom_id res chain seq x y z
N MET A 1 4.75 -9.64 4.21
CA MET A 1 4.02 -8.87 5.25
C MET A 1 2.58 -8.68 4.83
N ARG A 2 1.58 -8.79 5.72
CA ARG A 2 0.17 -8.52 5.40
C ARG A 2 -0.10 -7.02 5.64
N LEU A 3 -0.66 -6.32 4.65
CA LEU A 3 -1.13 -4.95 4.82
C LEU A 3 -2.32 -4.94 5.79
N THR A 4 -2.32 -3.99 6.73
CA THR A 4 -3.46 -3.80 7.64
C THR A 4 -4.57 -3.00 6.96
N GLU A 5 -5.78 -3.00 7.54
CA GLU A 5 -6.89 -2.22 6.97
C GLU A 5 -6.57 -0.71 6.93
N LYS A 6 -5.95 -0.20 7.99
CA LYS A 6 -5.43 1.19 8.03
C LYS A 6 -4.39 1.47 6.95
N ASP A 7 -3.63 0.46 6.53
CA ASP A 7 -2.64 0.63 5.45
C ASP A 7 -3.34 0.74 4.09
N LYS A 8 -4.43 -0.02 3.88
CA LYS A 8 -5.25 0.11 2.66
C LYS A 8 -5.95 1.45 2.60
N GLU A 9 -6.67 1.85 3.66
CA GLU A 9 -7.33 3.17 3.72
C GLU A 9 -6.33 4.32 3.47
N PHE A 10 -5.11 4.19 3.99
CA PHE A 10 -4.07 5.18 3.73
C PHE A 10 -3.65 5.21 2.26
N LEU A 11 -3.48 4.05 1.63
CA LEU A 11 -3.10 3.97 0.21
C LEU A 11 -4.21 4.52 -0.69
N GLU A 12 -5.47 4.24 -0.40
CA GLU A 12 -6.63 4.78 -1.13
C GLU A 12 -6.67 6.31 -1.02
N ARG A 13 -6.60 6.87 0.18
CA ARG A 13 -6.59 8.33 0.38
C ARG A 13 -5.36 9.00 -0.22
N LEU A 14 -4.21 8.31 -0.20
CA LEU A 14 -2.98 8.81 -0.81
C LEU A 14 -3.10 8.83 -2.34
N HIS A 15 -3.71 7.81 -2.94
CA HIS A 15 -3.99 7.74 -4.37
C HIS A 15 -4.84 8.94 -4.83
N ASP A 16 -5.95 9.22 -4.14
CA ASP A 16 -6.82 10.35 -4.46
C ASP A 16 -6.06 11.70 -4.46
N LEU A 17 -5.16 11.89 -3.48
CA LEU A 17 -4.34 13.11 -3.38
C LEU A 17 -3.22 13.19 -4.42
N MET A 18 -2.76 12.05 -4.93
CA MET A 18 -1.81 12.02 -6.03
C MET A 18 -2.50 12.32 -7.37
N ASP A 19 -3.70 11.79 -7.58
CA ASP A 19 -4.51 12.07 -8.77
C ASP A 19 -4.90 13.56 -8.86
N SER A 20 -5.22 14.18 -7.73
CA SER A 20 -5.47 15.62 -7.66
C SER A 20 -4.21 16.48 -7.66
N HIS A 21 -3.02 15.87 -7.80
CA HIS A 21 -1.71 16.54 -7.82
C HIS A 21 -1.38 17.34 -6.53
N ASP A 22 -2.09 17.10 -5.42
CA ASP A 22 -1.77 17.71 -4.13
C ASP A 22 -0.50 17.12 -3.53
N LEU A 23 -0.24 15.85 -3.84
CA LEU A 23 0.92 15.09 -3.41
C LEU A 23 1.60 14.39 -4.59
N SER A 24 2.90 14.18 -4.48
CA SER A 24 3.69 13.42 -5.44
C SER A 24 4.77 12.62 -4.73
N VAL A 25 5.24 11.54 -5.37
CA VAL A 25 6.38 10.77 -4.88
C VAL A 25 7.62 11.17 -5.68
N GLU A 26 8.67 11.57 -4.98
CA GLU A 26 9.97 11.85 -5.58
C GLU A 26 11.01 10.84 -5.09
N LEU A 27 11.96 10.50 -5.97
CA LEU A 27 13.14 9.73 -5.59
C LEU A 27 14.20 10.68 -5.00
N ARG A 28 14.64 10.41 -3.78
CA ARG A 28 15.86 11.00 -3.22
C ARG A 28 17.04 10.07 -3.44
N ILE A 29 17.95 10.52 -4.28
CA ILE A 29 19.21 9.84 -4.56
C ILE A 29 20.08 9.91 -3.30
N GLY A 30 20.53 8.74 -2.84
CA GLY A 30 21.36 8.57 -1.65
C GLY A 30 21.97 7.18 -1.60
N ARG A 31 22.63 6.86 -0.48
CA ARG A 31 23.20 5.54 -0.20
C ARG A 31 22.66 5.01 1.14
N PRO A 32 21.53 4.30 1.17
CA PRO A 32 20.65 3.94 0.04
C PRO A 32 19.73 5.10 -0.42
N SER A 33 19.25 5.00 -1.66
CA SER A 33 18.21 5.91 -2.17
C SER A 33 16.84 5.55 -1.57
N HIS A 34 15.95 6.53 -1.46
CA HIS A 34 14.62 6.33 -0.90
C HIS A 34 13.58 7.26 -1.54
N MET A 35 12.33 6.84 -1.54
CA MET A 35 11.19 7.65 -1.98
C MET A 35 10.81 8.65 -0.88
N VAL A 36 10.39 9.84 -1.26
CA VAL A 36 9.83 10.85 -0.36
C VAL A 36 8.50 11.35 -0.88
N LEU A 37 7.59 11.61 0.05
CA LEU A 37 6.30 12.20 -0.26
C LEU A 37 6.43 13.74 -0.26
N LYS A 38 6.12 14.35 -1.40
CA LYS A 38 6.23 15.79 -1.69
C LYS A 38 4.86 16.39 -1.97
N GLY A 39 4.74 17.71 -1.84
CA GLY A 39 3.49 18.44 -2.08
C GLY A 39 3.16 19.43 -0.96
N THR A 40 2.00 20.09 -1.11
CA THR A 40 1.53 21.13 -0.18
C THR A 40 0.91 20.50 1.05
N TYR A 41 1.73 20.32 2.08
CA TYR A 41 1.27 19.88 3.39
C TYR A 41 0.53 21.01 4.12
N GLY A 42 -0.75 21.17 3.81
CA GLY A 42 -1.67 22.10 4.48
C GLY A 42 -2.77 21.38 5.28
N GLU A 43 -3.82 22.13 5.61
CA GLU A 43 -4.99 21.65 6.36
C GLU A 43 -5.67 20.45 5.66
N LYS A 44 -5.61 20.39 4.33
CA LYS A 44 -6.15 19.32 3.49
C LYS A 44 -5.62 17.93 3.89
N ILE A 45 -4.31 17.78 4.11
CA ILE A 45 -3.70 16.49 4.50
C ILE A 45 -4.21 16.05 5.88
N HIS A 46 -4.32 17.00 6.82
CA HIS A 46 -4.82 16.68 8.14
C HIS A 46 -6.29 16.24 8.09
N LYS A 47 -7.12 16.93 7.29
CA LYS A 47 -8.54 16.58 7.06
C LYS A 47 -8.67 15.20 6.39
N THR A 48 -7.88 14.92 5.36
CA THR A 48 -7.94 13.66 4.61
C THR A 48 -7.47 12.47 5.45
N PHE A 49 -6.28 12.53 6.03
CA PHE A 49 -5.71 11.38 6.72
C PHE A 49 -6.12 11.28 8.21
N ARG A 50 -6.65 12.35 8.79
CA ARG A 50 -6.96 12.46 10.23
C ARG A 50 -5.76 12.10 11.12
N MET A 51 -4.56 12.45 10.66
CA MET A 51 -3.30 12.20 11.36
C MET A 51 -2.36 13.39 11.18
N THR A 52 -1.29 13.43 11.98
CA THR A 52 -0.27 14.47 11.86
C THR A 52 0.56 14.26 10.59
N ARG A 53 1.20 15.32 10.09
CA ARG A 53 2.13 15.25 8.96
C ARG A 53 3.23 14.20 9.18
N GLN A 54 3.73 14.09 10.42
CA GLN A 54 4.72 13.07 10.77
C GLN A 54 4.13 11.65 10.72
N GLY A 55 2.88 11.47 11.17
CA GLY A 55 2.17 10.20 11.01
C GLY A 55 2.02 9.77 9.56
N VAL A 56 1.65 10.70 8.66
CA VAL A 56 1.58 10.46 7.21
C VAL A 56 2.95 10.04 6.67
N ARG A 57 4.01 10.78 7.00
CA ARG A 57 5.38 10.49 6.55
C ARG A 57 5.86 9.14 7.04
N TRP A 58 5.61 8.80 8.31
CA TRP A 58 6.01 7.53 8.88
C TRP A 58 5.30 6.35 8.20
N ARG A 59 3.99 6.48 7.98
CA ARG A 59 3.21 5.46 7.28
C ARG A 59 3.64 5.30 5.82
N PHE A 60 3.92 6.41 5.13
CA PHE A 60 4.49 6.38 3.78
C PHE A 60 5.86 5.68 3.77
N GLN A 61 6.76 6.03 4.68
CA GLN A 61 8.09 5.41 4.81
C GLN A 61 7.97 3.90 4.97
N ARG A 62 7.13 3.43 5.89
CA ARG A 62 6.90 2.00 6.11
C ARG A 62 6.36 1.31 4.85
N LEU A 63 5.35 1.85 4.20
CA LEU A 63 4.70 1.16 3.07
C LEU A 63 5.55 1.17 1.80
N PHE A 64 6.13 2.31 1.45
CA PHE A 64 6.85 2.47 0.19
C PHE A 64 8.34 2.12 0.32
N ASN A 65 9.03 2.61 1.34
CA ASN A 65 10.49 2.39 1.45
C ASN A 65 10.87 1.11 2.17
N GLU A 66 10.07 0.66 3.13
CA GLU A 66 10.37 -0.60 3.81
C GLU A 66 9.69 -1.76 3.07
N VAL A 67 8.36 -1.78 3.01
CA VAL A 67 7.62 -2.96 2.52
C VAL A 67 7.77 -3.17 1.02
N TYR A 68 7.48 -2.14 0.23
CA TYR A 68 7.50 -2.25 -1.23
C TYR A 68 8.92 -2.50 -1.75
N VAL A 69 9.90 -1.69 -1.35
CA VAL A 69 11.31 -1.90 -1.75
C VAL A 69 11.86 -3.25 -1.25
N SER A 70 11.56 -3.67 -0.01
CA SER A 70 12.05 -4.98 0.48
C SER A 70 11.46 -6.15 -0.29
N ALA A 71 10.22 -6.04 -0.77
CA ALA A 71 9.62 -7.06 -1.63
C ALA A 71 10.42 -7.20 -2.95
N PHE A 72 10.76 -6.09 -3.60
CA PHE A 72 11.61 -6.11 -4.80
C PHE A 72 13.02 -6.65 -4.52
N ALA A 73 13.65 -6.22 -3.43
CA ALA A 73 14.97 -6.72 -3.04
C ALA A 73 14.96 -8.24 -2.81
N THR A 74 13.89 -8.76 -2.19
CA THR A 74 13.71 -10.20 -1.96
C THR A 74 13.51 -10.95 -3.28
N ILE A 75 12.69 -10.43 -4.19
CA ILE A 75 12.50 -11.01 -5.53
C ILE A 75 13.84 -11.07 -6.27
N LEU A 76 14.60 -9.96 -6.29
CA LEU A 76 15.92 -9.89 -6.93
C LEU A 76 16.89 -10.92 -6.34
N PHE A 77 16.90 -11.08 -5.02
CA PHE A 77 17.75 -12.07 -4.36
C PHE A 77 17.39 -13.51 -4.78
N ILE A 78 16.11 -13.87 -4.75
CA ILE A 78 15.63 -15.20 -5.16
C ILE A 78 15.97 -15.45 -6.63
N GLU A 79 15.69 -14.48 -7.51
CA GLU A 79 15.93 -14.64 -8.94
C GLU A 79 17.41 -14.71 -9.30
N LYS A 80 18.28 -14.03 -8.54
CA LYS A 80 19.73 -14.17 -8.70
C LYS A 80 20.21 -15.59 -8.38
N MET A 81 19.56 -16.26 -7.42
CA MET A 81 19.95 -17.61 -6.97
C MET A 81 19.34 -18.72 -7.83
N PHE A 82 18.09 -18.54 -8.28
CA PHE A 82 17.33 -19.61 -8.91
C PHE A 82 16.97 -19.32 -10.36
N GLY A 83 17.18 -18.11 -10.88
CA GLY A 83 16.64 -17.68 -12.18
C GLY A 83 15.21 -17.15 -12.09
N THR A 84 14.66 -16.71 -13.22
CA THR A 84 13.37 -16.02 -13.29
C THR A 84 12.18 -16.94 -13.56
N GLN A 85 12.39 -18.25 -13.78
CA GLN A 85 11.31 -19.18 -14.13
C GLN A 85 10.24 -19.30 -13.04
N LEU A 86 10.57 -19.01 -11.78
CA LEU A 86 9.61 -19.04 -10.67
C LEU A 86 8.68 -17.81 -10.65
N ARG A 87 8.98 -16.75 -11.40
CA ARG A 87 8.24 -15.48 -11.38
C ARG A 87 6.79 -15.67 -11.81
N GLU A 88 6.56 -16.42 -12.88
CA GLU A 88 5.20 -16.67 -13.40
C GLU A 88 4.33 -17.34 -12.33
N HIS A 89 4.87 -18.37 -11.66
CA HIS A 89 4.20 -19.05 -10.57
C HIS A 89 3.89 -18.11 -9.40
N ALA A 90 4.87 -17.29 -9.00
CA ALA A 90 4.69 -16.32 -7.91
C ALA A 90 3.62 -15.27 -8.24
N VAL A 91 3.58 -14.77 -9.48
CA VAL A 91 2.57 -13.81 -9.93
C VAL A 91 1.17 -14.44 -9.94
N ARG A 92 1.02 -15.66 -10.48
CA ARG A 92 -0.25 -16.39 -10.48
C ARG A 92 -0.79 -16.58 -9.05
N ILE A 93 0.03 -17.14 -8.16
CA ILE A 93 -0.33 -17.34 -6.74
C ILE A 93 -0.63 -16.00 -6.05
N GLY A 94 0.09 -14.95 -6.41
CA GLY A 94 -0.14 -13.59 -5.92
C GLY A 94 -1.54 -13.07 -6.27
N LYS A 95 -1.97 -13.23 -7.53
CA LYS A 95 -3.30 -12.86 -8.02
C LYS A 95 -4.40 -13.63 -7.31
N GLU A 96 -4.27 -14.96 -7.23
CA GLU A 96 -5.22 -15.84 -6.52
C GLU A 96 -5.41 -15.39 -5.06
N ARG A 97 -4.30 -15.13 -4.37
CA ARG A 97 -4.33 -14.65 -2.97
C ARG A 97 -4.95 -13.26 -2.84
N TYR A 98 -4.80 -12.39 -3.84
CA TYR A 98 -5.41 -11.07 -3.83
C TYR A 98 -6.93 -11.17 -4.03
N GLU A 99 -7.37 -11.97 -5.01
CA GLU A 99 -8.79 -12.19 -5.31
C GLU A 99 -9.53 -12.85 -4.14
N ALA A 100 -8.95 -13.90 -3.54
CA ALA A 100 -9.53 -14.57 -2.38
C ALA A 100 -9.72 -13.61 -1.19
N ARG A 101 -8.77 -12.68 -0.97
CA ARG A 101 -8.91 -11.64 0.07
C ARG A 101 -9.99 -10.62 -0.27
N ARG A 102 -10.14 -10.27 -1.56
CA ARG A 102 -11.19 -9.35 -2.01
C ARG A 102 -12.58 -9.94 -1.82
N GLN A 103 -12.75 -11.22 -2.17
CA GLN A 103 -14.01 -11.96 -1.97
C GLN A 103 -14.38 -12.06 -0.49
N ALA A 104 -13.44 -12.49 0.37
CA ALA A 104 -13.67 -12.58 1.80
C ALA A 104 -14.07 -11.23 2.44
N ALA A 105 -13.47 -10.12 1.98
CA ALA A 105 -13.86 -8.78 2.43
C ALA A 105 -15.29 -8.39 1.99
N GLY A 106 -15.66 -8.73 0.74
CA GLY A 106 -17.01 -8.51 0.22
C GLY A 106 -18.09 -9.33 0.93
N GLU A 107 -17.82 -10.61 1.20
CA GLU A 107 -18.72 -11.50 1.94
C GLU A 107 -18.95 -11.01 3.37
N THR A 108 -17.89 -10.54 4.04
CA THR A 108 -17.98 -9.97 5.40
C THR A 108 -18.86 -8.71 5.44
N LEU A 109 -18.72 -7.83 4.43
CA LEU A 109 -19.55 -6.63 4.30
C LEU A 109 -21.02 -6.98 4.04
N GLN A 110 -21.29 -7.99 3.20
CA GLN A 110 -22.65 -8.44 2.90
C GLN A 110 -23.34 -9.01 4.15
N MET A 111 -22.65 -9.85 4.93
CA MET A 111 -23.17 -10.37 6.19
C MET A 111 -23.48 -9.26 7.21
N ALA A 112 -22.61 -8.26 7.33
CA ALA A 112 -22.84 -7.13 8.23
C ALA A 112 -24.08 -6.30 7.83
N TYR A 113 -24.31 -6.14 6.51
CA TYR A 113 -25.48 -5.43 6.00
C TYR A 113 -26.80 -6.19 6.25
N THR A 114 -26.81 -7.52 6.09
CA THR A 114 -27.98 -8.35 6.40
C THR A 114 -28.34 -8.29 7.88
N ILE A 115 -27.35 -8.41 8.78
CA ILE A 115 -27.56 -8.34 10.23
C ILE A 115 -28.11 -6.97 10.69
N ALA A 116 -27.74 -5.89 10.00
CA ALA A 116 -28.21 -4.54 10.30
C ALA A 116 -29.62 -4.24 9.77
N ARG A 117 -30.13 -5.02 8.81
CA ARG A 117 -31.50 -4.91 8.28
C ARG A 117 -32.52 -5.73 9.06
N ASP A 118 -32.07 -6.79 9.72
CA ASP A 118 -32.91 -7.68 10.53
C ASP A 118 -33.06 -7.22 12.00
N LYS A 119 -32.62 -6.00 12.32
CA LYS A 119 -32.81 -5.31 13.60
C LYS A 119 -33.67 -4.07 13.41
#